data_AF-A0A1F5CNM7-F1
#
_entry.id   AF-A0A1F5CNM7-F1
#
_cell.length_a   1.000
_cell.length_b   1.000
_cell.length_c   1.000
_cell.angle_alpha   90.00
_cell.angle_beta   90.00
_cell.angle_gamma   90.00
#
_symmetry.space_group_name_H-M   'P 1'
#
loop_
_entity.id
_entity.type
_entity.pdbx_description
1 polymer ?
#
loop_
_entity_poly.entity_id
_entity_poly.type
_entity_poly.pdbx_seq_one_letter_code
_entity_poly.pdbx_strand_id
1 'polypeptide(L)' 'MPQKSGTPKNVLLATRVTPKIRDIVVQMAQREGLNVSEWLRNLIISELKRNEVLPTVLRAPNLKLEFDEDERKDIYR' A
#
# COMPACT_ATOMS: atom_id res chain seq x y z
N MET A 1 19.88 -14.94 -5.61
CA MET A 1 18.88 -14.04 -4.99
C MET A 1 17.62 -14.08 -5.85
N PRO A 2 16.42 -14.30 -5.28
CA PRO A 2 15.20 -14.27 -6.07
C PRO A 2 14.93 -12.84 -6.56
N GLN A 3 14.86 -12.67 -7.87
CA GLN A 3 14.56 -11.40 -8.53
C GLN A 3 13.06 -11.11 -8.33
N LYS A 4 12.73 -10.00 -7.66
CA LYS A 4 11.34 -9.55 -7.50
C LYS A 4 10.83 -9.08 -8.86
N SER A 5 9.92 -9.83 -9.48
CA SER A 5 9.28 -9.50 -10.75
C SER A 5 8.08 -8.56 -10.51
N GLY A 6 8.32 -7.25 -10.56
CA GLY A 6 7.26 -6.25 -10.51
C GLY A 6 7.77 -4.87 -10.92
N THR A 7 6.90 -4.06 -11.53
CA THR A 7 7.21 -2.65 -11.80
C THR A 7 7.58 -1.94 -10.48
N PRO A 8 8.71 -1.21 -10.44
CA PRO A 8 9.12 -0.49 -9.24
C PRO A 8 8.02 0.48 -8.76
N LYS A 9 7.71 0.44 -7.47
CA LYS A 9 6.83 1.43 -6.84
C LYS A 9 7.63 2.72 -6.64
N ASN A 10 7.22 3.81 -7.28
CA ASN A 10 7.98 5.07 -7.35
C ASN A 10 7.36 6.24 -6.55
N VAL A 11 6.16 6.06 -5.98
CA VAL A 11 5.50 7.08 -5.14
C VAL A 11 5.94 6.95 -3.68
N LEU A 12 6.34 8.08 -3.06
CA LEU A 12 6.83 8.15 -1.69
C LEU A 12 5.78 8.74 -0.74
N LEU A 13 5.57 8.08 0.39
CA LEU A 13 4.84 8.60 1.55
C LEU A 13 5.81 8.63 2.73
N ALA A 14 6.03 9.80 3.34
CA ALA A 14 6.95 9.98 4.45
C ALA A 14 6.26 10.61 5.64
N THR A 15 6.54 10.08 6.84
CA THR A 15 5.94 10.53 8.10
C THR A 15 7.03 10.67 9.15
N ARG A 16 6.98 11.76 9.93
CA ARG A 16 7.88 11.94 11.08
C ARG A 16 7.41 11.05 12.24
N VAL A 17 8.35 10.37 12.87
CA VAL A 17 8.10 9.52 14.04
C VAL A 17 9.18 9.76 15.09
N THR A 18 8.91 9.39 16.34
CA THR A 18 9.93 9.40 17.38
C THR A 18 10.97 8.30 17.12
N PRO A 19 12.22 8.43 17.62
CA PRO A 19 13.25 7.40 17.45
C PRO A 19 12.81 6.01 17.94
N LYS A 20 12.10 5.95 19.06
CA LYS A 20 11.58 4.69 19.62
C LYS A 20 10.60 3.99 18.67
N ILE A 21 9.70 4.75 18.02
CA ILE A 21 8.76 4.17 17.05
C ILE A 21 9.51 3.62 15.83
N ARG A 22 10.51 4.36 15.32
CA ARG A 22 11.37 3.88 14.22
C ARG A 22 12.00 2.54 14.58
N ASP A 23 12.58 2.42 15.77
CA ASP A 23 13.30 1.20 16.17
C ASP A 23 12.36 0.00 16.30
N ILE A 24 11.14 0.20 16.81
CA ILE A 24 10.10 -0.84 16.86
C ILE A 24 9.72 -1.29 15.45
N VAL A 25 9.51 -0.36 14.51
CA VAL A 25 9.17 -0.67 13.12
C VAL A 25 10.29 -1.51 12.47
N VAL A 26 11.56 -1.17 12.71
CA VAL A 26 12.70 -1.95 12.21
C VAL A 26 12.70 -3.37 12.75
N GLN A 27 12.47 -3.55 14.05
CA GLN A 27 12.41 -4.88 14.67
C GLN A 27 11.25 -5.72 14.11
N MET A 28 10.08 -5.12 13.91
CA MET A 28 8.92 -5.81 13.35
C MET A 28 9.17 -6.26 11.91
N ALA A 29 9.75 -5.39 11.08
CA ALA A 29 10.12 -5.74 9.72
C ALA A 29 11.11 -6.91 9.68
N GLN A 30 12.15 -6.88 10.52
CA GLN A 30 13.14 -7.95 10.63
C GLN A 30 12.50 -9.28 11.09
N ARG A 31 11.60 -9.23 12.07
CA ARG A 31 10.89 -10.41 12.57
C ARG A 31 10.09 -11.13 11.48
N GLU A 32 9.54 -10.38 10.53
CA GLU A 32 8.77 -10.91 9.40
C GLU A 32 9.64 -11.21 8.16
N GLY A 33 10.95 -10.99 8.22
CA GLY A 33 11.85 -11.16 7.07
C GLY A 33 11.62 -10.14 5.95
N LEU A 34 11.02 -8.99 6.27
CA LEU A 34 10.68 -7.93 5.33
C LEU A 34 11.64 -6.73 5.49
N ASN A 35 11.80 -5.94 4.44
CA ASN A 35 12.38 -4.61 4.63
C ASN A 35 11.34 -3.64 5.23
N VAL A 36 11.81 -2.54 5.83
CA VAL A 36 10.96 -1.56 6.51
C VAL A 36 9.86 -0.99 5.60
N SER A 37 10.17 -0.72 4.33
CA SER A 37 9.20 -0.16 3.37
C SER A 37 8.11 -1.17 3.00
N GLU A 38 8.44 -2.45 2.95
CA GLU A 38 7.48 -3.54 2.71
C GLU A 38 6.58 -3.76 3.91
N TRP A 39 7.16 -3.78 5.10
CA TRP A 39 6.41 -3.94 6.33
C TRP A 39 5.43 -2.78 6.55
N LEU A 40 5.89 -1.52 6.39
CA LEU A 40 5.03 -0.34 6.48
C LEU A 40 3.92 -0.35 5.41
N ARG A 41 4.23 -0.79 4.19
CA ARG A 41 3.22 -0.93 3.14
C ARG A 41 2.15 -1.94 3.53
N ASN A 42 2.55 -3.10 4.06
CA ASN A 42 1.60 -4.13 4.50
C ASN A 42 0.74 -3.63 5.66
N LEU A 43 1.32 -2.86 6.58
CA LEU A 43 0.59 -2.19 7.66
C LEU A 43 -0.47 -1.23 7.10
N ILE A 44 -0.08 -0.34 6.17
CA ILE A 44 -1.02 0.60 5.52
C ILE A 44 -2.13 -0.15 4.79
N ILE A 45 -1.80 -1.17 3.98
CA ILE A 45 -2.80 -1.97 3.26
C ILE A 45 -3.77 -2.63 4.25
N SER A 46 -3.25 -3.20 5.34
CA SER A 46 -4.08 -3.87 6.34
C SER A 46 -5.03 -2.88 7.01
N GLU A 47 -4.55 -1.68 7.34
CA GLU A 47 -5.36 -0.63 7.94
C GLU A 47 -6.44 -0.13 6.96
N LEU A 48 -6.09 0.12 5.70
CA LEU A 48 -7.06 0.55 4.71
C LEU A 48 -8.11 -0.52 4.39
N LYS A 49 -7.75 -1.81 4.45
CA LYS A 49 -8.72 -2.92 4.35
C LYS A 49 -9.68 -2.93 5.53
N ARG A 50 -9.17 -2.75 6.76
CA ARG A 50 -9.98 -2.70 7.98
C ARG A 50 -10.98 -1.55 7.98
N ASN A 51 -10.61 -0.44 7.36
CA ASN A 51 -11.47 0.73 7.22
C ASN A 51 -12.34 0.69 5.95
N GLU A 52 -12.30 -0.40 5.17
CA GLU A 52 -13.09 -0.57 3.93
C GLU A 52 -12.88 0.54 2.88
N VAL A 53 -11.72 1.22 2.93
CA VAL A 53 -11.39 2.33 2.02
C VAL A 53 -10.47 1.92 0.87
N LEU A 54 -9.94 0.69 0.88
CA LEU A 54 -9.26 0.15 -0.28
C LEU A 54 -10.31 -0.28 -1.32
N PRO A 55 -10.21 0.21 -2.57
CA PRO A 55 -11.03 -0.33 -3.64
C PRO A 55 -10.77 -1.84 -3.71
N THR A 56 -11.83 -2.64 -3.78
CA THR A 56 -11.82 -4.13 -3.80
C THR A 56 -11.01 -4.70 -4.97
N VAL A 57 -10.56 -3.84 -5.88
CA VAL A 57 -10.00 -4.18 -7.17
C VAL A 57 -8.51 -3.77 -7.18
N LEU A 58 -7.63 -4.72 -6.83
CA LEU A 58 -6.16 -4.61 -6.88
C LEU A 58 -5.66 -4.62 -8.35
N ARG A 59 -5.42 -3.45 -8.94
CA ARG A 59 -4.95 -3.31 -10.33
C ARG A 59 -3.46 -3.65 -10.31
N ALA A 60 -3.13 -4.95 -10.42
CA ALA A 60 -1.77 -5.37 -10.69
C ALA A 60 -1.24 -4.61 -11.93
N PRO A 61 0.06 -4.31 -12.04
CA PRO A 61 0.56 -3.42 -13.09
C PRO A 61 0.43 -3.97 -14.52
N ASN A 62 -0.01 -5.23 -14.68
CA ASN A 62 -0.44 -5.83 -15.96
C ASN A 62 -1.92 -6.30 -15.94
N LEU A 63 -2.68 -5.96 -14.91
CA LEU A 63 -4.12 -6.19 -14.87
C LEU A 63 -4.81 -4.88 -15.17
N LYS A 64 -5.42 -4.75 -16.35
CA LYS A 64 -6.34 -3.64 -16.62
C LYS A 64 -7.65 -3.80 -15.79
N LEU A 65 -7.69 -3.49 -14.50
CA LEU A 65 -8.91 -3.03 -13.78
C LEU A 65 -9.50 -1.68 -14.23
N GLU A 66 -10.27 -1.70 -15.30
CA GLU A 66 -11.01 -0.51 -15.73
C GLU A 66 -11.87 -0.10 -14.52
N PHE A 67 -11.56 1.08 -13.97
CA PHE A 67 -12.46 1.71 -13.05
C PHE A 67 -13.53 2.30 -13.97
N ASP A 68 -14.71 1.68 -13.99
CA ASP A 68 -15.87 2.27 -14.64
C ASP A 68 -16.16 3.58 -13.90
N GLU A 69 -15.72 4.70 -14.48
CA GLU A 69 -16.07 6.06 -14.07
C GLU A 69 -17.49 6.44 -14.52
N ASP A 70 -18.44 5.49 -14.55
CA ASP A 70 -19.79 5.75 -15.07
C ASP A 70 -20.88 5.98 -14.01
N GLU A 71 -20.55 6.19 -12.74
CA GLU A 71 -21.55 6.54 -11.71
C GLU A 71 -21.43 7.95 -11.10
N ARG A 72 -20.77 8.90 -11.79
CA ARG A 72 -20.81 10.32 -11.38
C ARG A 72 -21.22 11.28 -12.49
N LYS A 73 -22.34 11.00 -13.17
CA LYS A 73 -22.94 11.99 -14.09
C LYS A 73 -24.39 12.41 -13.86
N ASP A 74 -25.06 11.94 -12.80
CA ASP A 74 -26.50 12.29 -12.62
C ASP A 74 -26.86 13.07 -11.35
N ILE A 75 -25.91 13.68 -10.64
CA ILE A 75 -26.26 14.49 -9.43
C ILE A 75 -26.28 16.01 -9.65
N TYR A 76 -26.05 16.49 -10.88
CA TYR A 76 -26.30 17.89 -11.24
C TYR A 76 -26.74 17.99 -12.71
N ARG A 77 -28.00 17.68 -12.96
CA ARG A 77 -28.74 18.25 -14.09
C ARG A 77 -30.19 18.50 -13.70
#